data_AF-A0A844B3I7-F1
#
_entry.id   AF-A0A844B3I7-F1
#
_cell.length_a   1.000
_cell.length_b   1.000
_cell.length_c   1.000
_cell.angle_alpha   90.00
_cell.angle_beta   90.00
_cell.angle_gamma   90.00
#
_symmetry.space_group_name_H-M   'P 1'
#
loop_
_entity.id
_entity.type
_entity.pdbx_description
1 polymer ?
#
loop_
_entity_poly.entity_id
_entity_poly.type
_entity_poly.pdbx_seq_one_letter_code
_entity_poly.pdbx_strand_id
1 'polypeptide(L)'
;MQVLAARYVDFARNNRLLWISLFEHRPTEAQSIPDWHRQEHAVLIMGIMAPLKRLRPDLDEPGLALKARTTFAAVHGVVLLALQGRFVGVPMASLHQEVSALVAAMTRGAHLADEEQPPKLD
;
A
#
# COMPACT_ATOMS: atom_id res chain seq x y z
N MET A 1 -4.46 -7.43 -7.15
CA MET A 1 -4.27 -6.34 -6.15
C MET A 1 -4.59 -4.94 -6.70
N GLN A 2 -4.43 -4.74 -8.01
CA GLN A 2 -4.67 -3.49 -8.72
C GLN A 2 -6.08 -2.92 -8.51
N VAL A 3 -7.12 -3.77 -8.44
CA VAL A 3 -8.50 -3.34 -8.15
C VAL A 3 -8.61 -2.65 -6.79
N LEU A 4 -7.94 -3.16 -5.74
CA LEU A 4 -7.96 -2.50 -4.42
C LEU A 4 -7.32 -1.11 -4.49
N ALA A 5 -6.20 -1.00 -5.21
CA ALA A 5 -5.49 0.27 -5.37
C ALA A 5 -6.29 1.29 -6.20
N ALA A 6 -6.96 0.83 -7.27
CA ALA A 6 -7.90 1.62 -8.05
C ALA A 6 -9.03 2.21 -7.18
N ARG A 7 -9.66 1.37 -6.35
CA ARG A 7 -10.73 1.82 -5.44
C ARG A 7 -10.22 2.79 -4.37
N TYR A 8 -8.97 2.66 -3.94
CA TYR A 8 -8.34 3.63 -3.06
C TYR A 8 -8.15 5.00 -3.74
N VAL A 9 -7.72 5.02 -5.01
CA VAL A 9 -7.63 6.25 -5.81
C VAL A 9 -9.01 6.92 -5.94
N ASP A 10 -10.03 6.14 -6.31
CA ASP A 10 -11.41 6.65 -6.43
C ASP A 10 -11.90 7.25 -5.11
N PHE A 11 -11.68 6.56 -3.99
CA PHE A 11 -12.07 7.04 -2.67
C PHE A 11 -11.37 8.36 -2.33
N ALA A 12 -10.05 8.42 -2.50
CA ALA A 12 -9.27 9.62 -2.19
C ALA A 12 -9.68 10.81 -3.07
N ARG A 13 -9.93 10.58 -4.36
CA ARG A 13 -10.36 11.61 -5.31
C ARG A 13 -11.76 12.14 -4.97
N ASN A 14 -12.71 11.25 -4.71
CA ASN A 14 -14.11 11.61 -4.49
C ASN A 14 -14.38 12.16 -3.08
N ASN A 15 -13.51 11.86 -2.11
CA ASN A 15 -13.68 12.24 -0.71
C ASN A 15 -12.47 13.00 -0.18
N ARG A 16 -11.87 13.90 -0.98
CA ARG A 16 -10.57 14.51 -0.70
C ARG A 16 -10.45 15.10 0.71
N LEU A 17 -11.43 15.86 1.19
CA LEU A 17 -11.36 16.49 2.53
C LEU A 17 -11.36 15.44 3.66
N LEU A 18 -12.23 14.43 3.56
CA LEU A 18 -12.29 13.32 4.51
C LEU A 18 -11.01 12.47 4.45
N TRP A 19 -10.50 12.24 3.24
CA TRP A 19 -9.28 11.49 3.03
C TRP A 19 -8.08 12.23 3.66
N ILE A 20 -7.95 13.54 3.42
CA ILE A 20 -6.88 14.37 4.01
C ILE A 20 -6.96 14.36 5.54
N SER A 21 -8.15 14.46 6.13
CA SER A 21 -8.31 14.49 7.60
C SER A 21 -7.83 13.21 8.30
N LEU A 22 -7.86 12.06 7.61
CA LEU A 22 -7.32 10.80 8.15
C LEU A 22 -5.78 10.82 8.26
N PHE A 23 -5.08 11.71 7.54
CA PHE A 23 -3.61 11.72 7.46
C PHE A 23 -2.97 13.02 7.95
N GLU A 24 -3.73 14.11 8.07
CA GLU A 24 -3.21 15.40 8.56
C GLU A 24 -3.00 15.45 10.07
N HIS A 25 -3.60 14.53 10.84
CA HIS A 25 -3.39 14.49 12.28
C HIS A 25 -1.96 14.05 12.62
N ARG A 26 -1.08 15.02 12.84
CA ARG A 26 0.22 14.84 13.50
C ARG A 26 0.00 15.07 15.00
N PRO A 27 0.06 14.04 15.85
CA PRO A 27 0.07 14.28 17.28
C PRO A 27 1.30 15.14 17.63
N THR A 28 1.05 16.33 18.17
CA THR A 28 2.07 17.16 18.78
C THR A 28 2.56 16.45 20.04
N GLU A 29 3.78 15.92 19.97
CA GLU A 29 4.58 15.37 21.08
C GLU A 29 3.95 14.24 21.91
N ALA A 30 4.57 13.06 21.84
CA ALA A 30 4.60 11.99 22.84
C ALA A 30 3.29 11.47 23.47
N GLN A 31 2.10 11.93 23.05
CA GLN A 31 0.87 11.21 23.33
C GLN A 31 0.81 10.02 22.38
N SER A 32 0.91 8.83 22.96
CA SER A 32 0.72 7.57 22.26
C SER A 32 -0.55 7.68 21.41
N ILE A 33 -0.42 7.56 20.08
CA ILE A 33 -1.58 7.41 19.19
C ILE A 33 -2.54 6.41 19.86
N PRO A 34 -3.80 6.77 20.16
CA PRO A 34 -4.69 5.87 20.87
C PRO A 34 -4.80 4.52 20.15
N ASP A 35 -4.90 3.43 20.90
CA ASP A 35 -4.88 2.09 20.31
C ASP A 35 -6.02 1.86 19.30
N TRP A 36 -7.17 2.50 19.50
CA TRP A 36 -8.28 2.46 18.53
C TRP A 36 -7.89 3.04 17.16
N HIS A 37 -7.11 4.13 17.14
CA HIS A 37 -6.63 4.76 15.91
C HIS A 37 -5.51 3.93 15.26
N ARG A 38 -4.70 3.20 16.04
CA ARG A 38 -3.80 2.16 15.49
C ARG A 38 -4.59 0.99 14.87
N GLN A 39 -5.70 0.61 15.49
CA GLN A 39 -6.54 -0.51 15.05
C GLN A 39 -7.25 -0.21 13.72
N GLU A 40 -7.70 1.03 13.48
CA GLU A 40 -8.33 1.44 12.22
C GLU A 40 -7.36 1.33 11.02
N HIS A 41 -6.10 1.72 11.21
CA HIS A 41 -5.06 1.51 10.21
C HIS A 41 -4.76 0.02 9.99
N ALA A 42 -4.89 -0.82 11.02
CA ALA A 42 -4.69 -2.26 10.92
C ALA A 42 -5.73 -2.92 9.98
N VAL A 43 -6.96 -2.42 9.91
CA VAL A 43 -8.00 -2.96 9.01
C VAL A 43 -7.62 -2.80 7.53
N LEU A 44 -7.09 -1.64 7.15
CA LEU A 44 -6.60 -1.40 5.78
C LEU A 44 -5.45 -2.34 5.42
N ILE A 45 -4.53 -2.57 6.37
CA ILE A 45 -3.41 -3.48 6.18
C ILE A 45 -3.89 -4.94 6.06
N MET A 46 -4.84 -5.38 6.91
CA MET A 46 -5.41 -6.72 6.82
C MET A 46 -6.07 -6.99 5.46
N GLY A 47 -6.77 -6.01 4.89
CA GLY A 47 -7.36 -6.11 3.55
C GLY A 47 -6.34 -6.32 2.42
N ILE A 48 -5.09 -5.89 2.63
CA ILE A 48 -3.97 -6.07 1.68
C ILE A 48 -3.23 -7.40 1.94
N MET A 49 -3.16 -7.86 3.19
CA MET A 49 -2.47 -9.10 3.55
C MET A 49 -3.08 -10.33 2.88
N ALA A 50 -4.42 -10.43 2.81
CA ALA A 50 -5.10 -11.58 2.20
C ALA A 50 -4.73 -11.81 0.71
N PRO A 51 -4.81 -10.81 -0.19
CA PRO A 51 -4.33 -10.98 -1.56
C PRO A 51 -2.80 -11.12 -1.65
N LEU A 52 -2.03 -10.51 -0.76
CA LEU A 52 -0.57 -10.69 -0.73
C LEU A 52 -0.18 -12.13 -0.39
N LYS A 53 -0.87 -12.80 0.54
CA LYS A 53 -0.57 -14.19 0.91
C LYS A 53 -0.75 -15.15 -0.27
N ARG A 54 -1.73 -14.89 -1.15
CA ARG A 54 -1.89 -15.67 -2.38
C ARG A 54 -0.74 -15.47 -3.38
N LEU A 55 -0.09 -14.31 -3.36
CA LEU A 55 1.04 -13.99 -4.23
C LEU A 55 2.39 -14.39 -3.62
N ARG A 56 2.49 -14.41 -2.29
CA ARG A 56 3.68 -14.72 -1.50
C ARG A 56 3.36 -15.76 -0.43
N PRO A 57 3.09 -17.02 -0.85
CA PRO A 57 2.81 -18.10 0.10
C PRO A 57 4.00 -18.38 1.03
N ASP A 58 5.21 -18.04 0.59
CA ASP A 58 6.49 -18.16 1.29
C ASP A 58 6.63 -17.22 2.51
N LEU A 59 5.92 -16.09 2.55
CA LEU A 59 6.03 -15.14 3.66
C LEU A 59 5.21 -15.59 4.87
N ASP A 60 5.82 -15.46 6.05
CA ASP A 60 5.15 -15.57 7.34
C ASP A 60 4.28 -14.32 7.64
N GLU A 61 3.51 -14.36 8.73
CA GLU A 61 2.57 -13.28 9.06
C GLU A 61 3.26 -11.92 9.30
N PRO A 62 4.39 -11.83 10.04
CA PRO A 62 5.17 -10.60 10.14
C PRO A 62 5.66 -10.08 8.79
N GLY A 63 6.17 -10.96 7.91
CA GLY A 63 6.63 -10.64 6.57
C GLY A 63 5.51 -10.09 5.69
N LEU A 64 4.34 -10.72 5.70
CA LEU A 64 3.14 -10.25 4.99
C LEU A 64 2.69 -8.88 5.49
N ALA A 65 2.63 -8.70 6.81
CA ALA A 65 2.24 -7.42 7.41
C ALA A 65 3.20 -6.29 7.00
N LEU A 66 4.51 -6.57 6.99
CA LEU A 66 5.51 -5.61 6.53
C LEU A 66 5.32 -5.27 5.05
N LYS A 67 5.14 -6.27 4.17
CA LYS A 67 4.91 -6.02 2.74
C LYS A 67 3.59 -5.32 2.46
N ALA A 68 2.53 -5.61 3.22
CA ALA A 68 1.26 -4.90 3.15
C ALA A 68 1.44 -3.42 3.50
N ARG A 69 2.15 -3.10 4.59
CA ARG A 69 2.48 -1.71 4.96
C ARG A 69 3.30 -1.01 3.88
N THR A 70 4.33 -1.66 3.33
CA THR A 70 5.15 -1.08 2.25
C THR A 70 4.31 -0.80 1.00
N THR A 71 3.45 -1.73 0.61
CA THR A 71 2.59 -1.58 -0.58
C THR A 71 1.58 -0.45 -0.39
N PHE A 72 0.95 -0.38 0.79
CA PHE A 72 0.05 0.73 1.12
C PHE A 72 0.78 2.07 1.10
N ALA A 73 1.95 2.17 1.73
CA ALA A 73 2.71 3.42 1.81
C ALA A 73 3.11 3.94 0.42
N ALA A 74 3.53 3.05 -0.48
CA ALA A 74 3.88 3.42 -1.86
C ALA A 74 2.68 3.98 -2.63
N VAL A 75 1.52 3.30 -2.58
CA VAL A 75 0.29 3.78 -3.21
C VAL A 75 -0.18 5.10 -2.59
N HIS A 76 -0.19 5.18 -1.25
CA HIS A 76 -0.57 6.37 -0.51
C HIS A 76 0.28 7.58 -0.90
N GLY A 77 1.60 7.43 -0.99
CA GLY A 77 2.52 8.51 -1.37
C GLY A 77 2.25 9.06 -2.77
N VAL A 78 2.04 8.19 -3.77
CA VAL A 78 1.70 8.61 -5.13
C VAL A 78 0.39 9.39 -5.16
N VAL A 79 -0.65 8.88 -4.48
CA VAL A 79 -1.97 9.54 -4.39
C VAL A 79 -1.85 10.88 -3.66
N LEU A 80 -1.14 10.95 -2.54
CA LEU A 80 -0.97 12.18 -1.76
C LEU A 80 -0.30 13.28 -2.57
N LEU A 81 0.82 12.99 -3.21
CA LEU A 81 1.56 13.98 -4.01
C LEU A 81 0.72 14.49 -5.18
N ALA A 82 -0.02 13.60 -5.82
CA ALA A 82 -0.90 13.91 -6.92
C ALA A 82 -2.08 14.79 -6.48
N LEU A 83 -2.75 14.45 -5.37
CA LEU A 83 -3.88 15.23 -4.81
C LEU A 83 -3.43 16.61 -4.30
N GLN A 84 -2.21 16.73 -3.77
CA GLN A 84 -1.63 18.00 -3.35
C GLN A 84 -1.16 18.90 -4.52
N GLY A 85 -1.19 18.39 -5.76
CA GLY A 85 -0.70 19.14 -6.93
C GLY A 85 0.80 19.47 -6.84
N ARG A 86 1.59 18.61 -6.16
CA ARG A 86 3.04 18.79 -6.06
C ARG A 86 3.68 18.59 -7.43
N PHE A 87 4.78 19.30 -7.69
CA PHE A 87 5.51 19.21 -8.98
C PHE A 87 5.93 17.78 -9.36
N VAL A 88 6.31 16.97 -8.36
CA VAL A 88 6.68 15.55 -8.54
C VAL A 88 5.48 14.61 -8.57
N GLY A 89 4.27 15.13 -8.41
CA GLY A 89 3.04 14.35 -8.39
C GLY A 89 2.60 13.91 -9.78
N VAL A 90 2.04 12.70 -9.86
CA VAL A 90 1.46 12.18 -11.11
C VAL A 90 0.24 13.02 -11.52
N PRO A 91 0.05 13.34 -12.81
CA PRO A 91 -1.16 14.02 -13.29
C PRO A 91 -2.44 13.26 -12.93
N MET A 92 -3.50 13.98 -12.53
CA MET A 92 -4.79 13.38 -12.14
C MET A 92 -5.38 12.45 -13.21
N ALA A 93 -5.21 12.80 -14.49
CA ALA A 93 -5.69 11.97 -15.60
C ALA A 93 -4.99 10.61 -15.68
N SER A 94 -3.74 10.51 -15.23
CA SER A 94 -2.91 9.30 -15.30
C SER A 94 -2.83 8.56 -13.96
N LEU A 95 -3.28 9.16 -12.85
CA LEU A 95 -3.10 8.62 -11.50
C LEU A 95 -3.56 7.17 -11.37
N HIS A 96 -4.71 6.85 -11.95
CA HIS A 96 -5.28 5.51 -11.87
C HIS A 96 -4.42 4.46 -12.60
N GLN A 97 -3.86 4.83 -13.76
CA GLN A 97 -2.96 3.99 -14.55
C GLN A 97 -1.62 3.77 -13.82
N GLU A 98 -1.03 4.84 -13.29
CA GLU A 98 0.28 4.78 -12.61
C GLU A 98 0.21 3.98 -11.31
N VAL A 99 -0.85 4.15 -10.52
CA VAL A 99 -1.05 3.36 -9.30
C VAL A 99 -1.25 1.87 -9.63
N SER A 100 -1.99 1.54 -10.70
CA SER A 100 -2.13 0.17 -11.16
C SER A 100 -0.79 -0.43 -11.60
N ALA A 101 0.01 0.33 -12.36
CA ALA A 101 1.33 -0.07 -12.84
C ALA A 101 2.31 -0.29 -11.68
N LEU A 102 2.30 0.58 -10.67
CA LEU A 102 3.09 0.46 -9.45
C LEU A 102 2.76 -0.83 -8.70
N VAL A 103 1.47 -1.08 -8.43
CA VAL A 103 1.04 -2.30 -7.72
C VAL A 103 1.38 -3.55 -8.54
N ALA A 104 1.22 -3.51 -9.85
CA ALA A 104 1.67 -4.59 -10.72
C ALA A 104 3.19 -4.81 -10.59
N ALA A 105 4.01 -3.75 -10.61
CA ALA A 105 5.46 -3.86 -10.45
C ALA A 105 5.86 -4.49 -9.11
N MET A 106 5.26 -4.03 -8.02
CA MET A 106 5.55 -4.53 -6.67
C MET A 106 5.11 -5.98 -6.46
N THR A 107 4.17 -6.48 -7.28
CA THR A 107 3.64 -7.84 -7.17
C THR A 107 4.13 -8.80 -8.25
N ARG A 108 4.74 -8.30 -9.35
CA ARG A 108 5.30 -9.12 -10.44
C ARG A 108 6.45 -10.03 -9.97
N GLY A 109 7.33 -9.54 -9.10
CA GLY A 109 8.44 -10.32 -8.54
C GLY A 109 8.04 -11.30 -7.44
N ALA A 110 6.76 -11.35 -7.07
CA ALA A 110 6.28 -12.24 -6.01
C ALA A 110 6.26 -13.72 -6.42
N HIS A 111 6.20 -14.00 -7.72
CA HIS A 111 6.15 -15.36 -8.25
C HIS A 111 7.54 -16.00 -8.49
N LEU A 112 8.61 -15.20 -8.54
CA LEU A 112 9.96 -15.67 -8.88
C LEU A 112 10.77 -16.22 -7.70
N ALA A 113 10.25 -16.12 -6.47
CA ALA A 113 10.94 -16.62 -5.27
C ALA A 113 10.97 -18.15 -5.15
N ASP A 114 10.29 -18.87 -6.07
CA ASP A 114 10.24 -20.34 -6.10
C ASP A 114 11.42 -21.00 -6.84
N GLU A 115 12.28 -20.26 -7.56
CA GLU A 115 13.32 -20.85 -8.43
C GLU A 115 14.76 -20.87 -7.87
N GLU A 116 15.02 -20.39 -6.65
CA GLU A 116 16.32 -20.61 -6.00
C GLU A 116 16.34 -21.91 -5.19
N GLN A 117 16.24 -23.05 -5.88
CA GLN A 117 16.70 -24.33 -5.34
C GLN A 117 18.24 -24.32 -5.41
N PRO A 118 18.98 -24.41 -4.28
CA PRO A 118 20.44 -24.47 -4.34
C PRO A 118 20.87 -25.72 -5.11
N PRO A 119 21.95 -25.65 -5.90
CA PRO A 119 22.43 -26.80 -6.66
C PRO A 119 22.69 -27.97 -5.71
N LYS A 120 22.15 -29.14 -6.05
CA LYS A 120 22.54 -30.38 -5.38
C LYS A 120 24.04 -30.58 -5.67
N LEU A 121 24.83 -30.54 -4.61
CA LEU A 121 26.20 -31.02 -4.65
C LEU A 121 26.13 -32.54 -4.69
N ASP A 122 26.45 -33.10 -5.86
CA ASP A 122 26.68 -34.53 -6.07
C ASP A 122 28.01 -34.97 -5.44
#